data_AF-A0A0F7ZXF7-F1
#
_entry.id   AF-A0A0F7ZXF7-F1
#
_cell.length_a   1.000
_cell.length_b   1.000
_cell.length_c   1.000
_cell.angle_alpha   90.00
_cell.angle_beta   90.00
_cell.angle_gamma   90.00
#
_symmetry.space_group_name_H-M   'P 1'
#
loop_
_entity.id
_entity.type
_entity.pdbx_description
1 polymer ?
#
loop_
_entity_poly.entity_id
_entity_poly.type
_entity_poly.pdbx_seq_one_letter_code
_entity_poly.pdbx_strand_id
1 'polypeptide(L)'
;MKYIPCYSQDQLLDKLTVLTHLPSAPPLIEATIYSKDTAVIFTGEFSDGPPTGQAHRINDVGRWWKPWFYKHVESFLERGPGEDWIPLRPYFHRHTRSIFWELREVIPISTHWWYRYVFGWMGPPKIAFIKMSSAPAIREASVFKHVVQDIVVPLRHLKDAINLFHDAFEVYPLLFYPVRIYKQPAGLQGALREPCHLRTHPATGRQYEMYFDLGAYGVPPKLKHKEPWDAIKEVRRMEKFAREHRGYQLLYADCFMTRAEFEEMFDHKLYRESRRKYNAIGAFPEIYDKIKSKYCPPSITE
;
A
#
# COMPACT_ATOMS: atom_id res chain seq x y z
N MET A 1 17.56 10.87 0.60
CA MET A 1 16.21 10.63 1.16
C MET A 1 15.99 11.65 2.27
N LYS A 2 14.91 12.42 2.22
CA LYS A 2 14.50 13.36 3.26
C LYS A 2 13.28 12.80 3.99
N TYR A 3 13.20 12.95 5.30
CA TYR A 3 12.12 12.46 6.16
C TYR A 3 11.44 13.64 6.84
N ILE A 4 10.12 13.67 6.78
CA ILE A 4 9.28 14.79 7.19
C ILE A 4 8.18 14.23 8.11
N PRO A 5 8.35 14.29 9.43
CA PRO A 5 7.31 13.86 10.37
C PRO A 5 6.08 14.76 10.28
N CYS A 6 4.93 14.15 10.51
CA CYS A 6 3.61 14.76 10.55
C CYS A 6 2.89 14.28 11.82
N TYR A 7 2.20 15.19 12.51
CA TYR A 7 1.53 14.95 13.79
C TYR A 7 0.02 15.27 13.75
N SER A 8 -0.52 15.43 12.54
CA SER A 8 -1.96 15.41 12.29
C SER A 8 -2.25 14.99 10.85
N GLN A 9 -3.49 14.56 10.58
CA GLN A 9 -3.95 14.28 9.22
C GLN A 9 -3.96 15.53 8.33
N ASP A 10 -4.25 16.71 8.90
CA ASP A 10 -4.16 17.99 8.19
C ASP A 10 -2.73 18.25 7.70
N GLN A 11 -1.75 18.12 8.60
CA GLN A 11 -0.36 18.35 8.26
C GLN A 11 0.15 17.35 7.21
N LEU A 12 -0.28 16.10 7.30
CA LEU A 12 0.03 15.06 6.31
C LEU A 12 -0.53 15.44 4.94
N LEU A 13 -1.82 15.78 4.85
CA LEU A 13 -2.48 16.14 3.60
C LEU A 13 -1.87 17.40 2.97
N ASP A 14 -1.62 18.44 3.77
CA ASP A 14 -1.08 19.70 3.28
C ASP A 14 0.32 19.51 2.70
N LYS A 15 1.21 18.81 3.43
CA LYS A 15 2.58 18.54 2.97
C LYS A 15 2.60 17.65 1.74
N LEU A 16 1.79 16.58 1.70
CA LEU A 16 1.66 15.73 0.52
C LEU A 16 1.15 16.52 -0.67
N THR A 17 0.11 17.34 -0.47
CA THR A 17 -0.46 18.19 -1.52
C THR A 17 0.61 19.13 -2.08
N VAL A 18 1.41 19.79 -1.24
CA VAL A 18 2.51 20.62 -1.73
C VAL A 18 3.49 19.78 -2.53
N LEU A 19 4.04 18.71 -1.93
CA LEU A 19 5.09 17.88 -2.54
C LEU A 19 4.66 17.25 -3.88
N THR A 20 3.43 16.73 -3.97
CA THR A 20 2.94 16.06 -5.19
C THR A 20 2.56 17.02 -6.30
N HIS A 21 2.32 18.29 -6.00
CA HIS A 21 1.91 19.30 -6.99
C HIS A 21 3.03 20.29 -7.37
N LEU A 22 4.24 20.13 -6.82
CA LEU A 22 5.40 20.90 -7.27
C LEU A 22 5.64 20.71 -8.78
N PRO A 23 6.04 21.77 -9.52
CA PRO A 23 6.39 21.65 -10.94
C PRO A 23 7.51 20.63 -11.20
N SER A 24 8.45 20.56 -10.26
CA SER A 24 9.51 19.56 -10.18
C SER A 24 9.36 18.79 -8.88
N ALA A 25 8.29 18.00 -8.77
CA ALA A 25 8.08 17.10 -7.65
C ALA A 25 9.20 16.05 -7.56
N PRO A 26 9.63 15.66 -6.35
CA PRO A 26 10.61 14.59 -6.19
C PRO A 26 10.19 13.31 -6.93
N PRO A 27 11.11 12.59 -7.56
CA PRO A 27 10.80 11.37 -8.30
C PRO A 27 10.29 10.24 -7.40
N LEU A 28 10.64 10.27 -6.11
CA LEU A 28 10.22 9.32 -5.11
C LEU A 28 9.53 10.09 -3.97
N ILE A 29 8.25 9.81 -3.73
CA ILE A 29 7.46 10.37 -2.63
C ILE A 29 6.64 9.23 -2.05
N GLU A 30 6.74 9.01 -0.75
CA GLU A 30 6.04 7.95 -0.05
C GLU A 30 5.73 8.43 1.38
N ALA A 31 4.83 7.74 2.08
CA ALA A 31 4.68 7.93 3.51
C ALA A 31 4.44 6.60 4.22
N THR A 32 4.77 6.57 5.51
CA THR A 32 4.30 5.53 6.43
C THR A 32 3.51 6.21 7.53
N ILE A 33 2.27 5.75 7.73
CA ILE A 33 1.36 6.30 8.74
C ILE A 33 1.40 5.35 9.95
N TYR A 34 1.78 5.85 11.12
CA TYR A 34 2.03 5.04 12.31
C TYR A 34 0.86 5.05 13.31
N SER A 35 -0.02 6.04 13.21
CA SER A 35 -1.27 6.11 13.97
C SER A 35 -2.29 6.95 13.20
N LYS A 36 -3.46 7.21 13.80
CA LYS A 36 -4.47 8.09 13.22
C LYS A 36 -3.94 9.50 12.93
N ASP A 37 -2.98 9.96 13.74
CA ASP A 37 -2.48 11.34 13.71
C ASP A 37 -0.98 11.45 13.38
N THR A 38 -0.22 10.36 13.44
CA THR A 38 1.23 10.39 13.19
C THR A 38 1.62 9.68 11.90
N ALA A 39 2.45 10.34 11.10
CA ALA A 39 2.99 9.81 9.87
C ALA A 39 4.36 10.40 9.56
N VAL A 40 5.13 9.74 8.71
CA VAL A 40 6.38 10.28 8.18
C VAL A 40 6.33 10.20 6.67
N ILE A 41 6.36 11.36 6.03
CA ILE A 41 6.55 11.47 4.58
C ILE A 41 8.05 11.36 4.32
N PHE A 42 8.44 10.65 3.26
CA PHE A 42 9.82 10.64 2.84
C PHE A 42 9.95 10.78 1.33
N THR A 43 10.93 11.59 0.92
CA THR A 43 11.16 11.95 -0.48
C THR A 43 12.59 11.63 -0.91
N GLY A 44 12.73 11.03 -2.08
CA GLY A 44 14.01 10.65 -2.65
C GLY A 44 14.33 11.46 -3.91
N GLU A 45 15.60 11.84 -4.04
CA GLU A 45 16.20 12.39 -5.24
C GLU A 45 17.32 11.46 -5.68
N PHE A 46 17.50 11.30 -6.99
CA PHE A 46 18.64 10.56 -7.53
C PHE A 46 19.91 11.42 -7.45
N SER A 47 21.03 10.78 -7.16
CA SER A 47 22.34 11.44 -7.07
C SER A 47 23.44 10.41 -7.18
N ASP A 48 24.61 10.83 -7.68
CA ASP A 48 25.81 10.00 -7.83
C ASP A 48 26.52 9.72 -6.48
N GLY A 49 26.06 10.32 -5.39
CA GLY A 49 26.54 10.04 -4.04
C GLY A 49 26.55 11.27 -3.14
N PRO A 50 26.83 11.09 -1.84
CA PRO A 50 26.98 12.21 -0.92
C PRO A 50 28.17 13.10 -1.31
N PRO A 51 28.12 14.41 -1.03
CA PRO A 51 29.27 15.28 -1.15
C PRO A 51 30.48 14.78 -0.35
N THR A 52 31.69 15.17 -0.74
CA THR A 52 32.93 14.84 -0.04
C THR A 52 32.83 15.14 1.46
N GLY A 53 33.17 14.17 2.31
CA GLY A 53 33.05 14.28 3.77
C GLY A 53 31.71 13.80 4.37
N GLN A 54 30.67 13.59 3.55
CA GLN A 54 29.35 13.12 4.01
C GLN A 54 29.12 11.61 3.82
N ALA A 55 30.16 10.83 3.53
CA ALA A 55 30.07 9.37 3.40
C ALA A 55 29.51 8.68 4.65
N HIS A 56 29.72 9.25 5.84
CA HIS A 56 29.17 8.73 7.11
C HIS A 56 27.62 8.79 7.17
N ARG A 57 26.99 9.59 6.29
CA ARG A 57 25.53 9.72 6.18
C ARG A 57 24.89 8.66 5.28
N ILE A 58 25.70 7.75 4.72
CA ILE A 58 25.21 6.63 3.92
C ILE A 58 24.53 5.61 4.84
N ASN A 59 23.22 5.50 4.69
CA ASN A 59 22.40 4.51 5.35
C ASN A 59 22.04 3.39 4.38
N ASP A 60 22.87 2.35 4.32
CA ASP A 60 22.51 1.10 3.65
C ASP A 60 21.46 0.34 4.48
N VAL A 61 20.19 0.54 4.14
CA VAL A 61 19.01 -0.06 4.81
C VAL A 61 18.85 -1.56 4.55
N GLY A 62 19.64 -2.13 3.63
CA GLY A 62 19.59 -3.56 3.29
C GLY A 62 20.39 -4.46 4.24
N ARG A 63 21.21 -3.87 5.11
CA ARG A 63 22.05 -4.59 6.08
C ARG A 63 21.18 -5.30 7.13
N TRP A 64 21.38 -6.61 7.29
CA TRP A 64 20.47 -7.46 8.07
C TRP A 64 20.38 -7.12 9.56
N TRP A 65 21.45 -6.55 10.13
CA TRP A 65 21.49 -6.18 11.55
C TRP A 65 20.82 -4.84 11.86
N LYS A 66 20.59 -3.99 10.85
CA LYS A 66 19.97 -2.68 11.05
C LYS A 66 18.49 -2.82 11.38
N PRO A 67 17.89 -1.80 12.03
CA PRO A 67 16.44 -1.70 12.12
C PRO A 67 15.81 -1.82 10.73
N TRP A 68 14.65 -2.45 10.67
CA TRP A 68 13.87 -2.50 9.43
C TRP A 68 13.51 -1.09 8.96
N PHE A 69 13.34 -0.91 7.65
CA PHE A 69 13.18 0.42 7.07
C PHE A 69 12.03 1.22 7.69
N TYR A 70 10.86 0.61 7.90
CA TYR A 70 9.75 1.32 8.53
C TYR A 70 10.06 1.72 9.99
N LYS A 71 10.81 0.91 10.76
CA LYS A 71 11.25 1.32 12.11
C LYS A 71 12.29 2.44 12.09
N HIS A 72 13.14 2.47 11.07
CA HIS A 72 14.04 3.59 10.83
C HIS A 72 13.26 4.88 10.51
N VAL A 73 12.26 4.79 9.64
CA VAL A 73 11.35 5.91 9.30
C VAL A 73 10.56 6.38 10.53
N GLU A 74 10.03 5.46 11.35
CA GLU A 74 9.32 5.76 12.60
C GLU A 74 10.15 6.63 13.55
N SER A 75 11.46 6.41 13.62
CA SER A 75 12.35 7.15 14.54
C SER A 75 12.39 8.66 14.28
N PHE A 76 11.98 9.13 13.10
CA PHE A 76 11.89 10.55 12.79
C PHE A 76 10.67 11.23 13.40
N LEU A 77 9.70 10.48 13.95
CA LEU A 77 8.63 11.05 14.78
C LEU A 77 9.16 11.60 16.11
N GLU A 78 10.26 11.05 16.63
CA GLU A 78 10.88 11.53 17.88
C GLU A 78 12.06 12.46 17.58
N ARG A 79 12.87 12.13 16.58
CA ARG A 79 14.08 12.91 16.23
C ARG A 79 13.79 14.21 15.50
N GLY A 80 12.60 14.34 14.92
CA GLY A 80 12.26 15.42 14.00
C GLY A 80 12.74 15.16 12.57
N PRO A 81 12.64 16.17 11.68
CA PRO A 81 13.05 16.04 10.28
C PRO A 81 14.52 15.64 10.13
N GLY A 82 14.83 14.87 9.09
CA GLY A 82 16.21 14.51 8.81
C GLY A 82 16.41 13.96 7.40
N GLU A 83 17.63 13.54 7.09
CA GLU A 83 17.98 13.04 5.76
C GLU A 83 19.11 12.02 5.81
N ASP A 84 19.02 11.03 4.91
CA ASP A 84 20.02 9.98 4.72
C ASP A 84 20.34 9.79 3.24
N TRP A 85 21.51 9.22 2.96
CA TRP A 85 21.90 8.73 1.65
C TRP A 85 21.70 7.22 1.59
N ILE A 86 20.75 6.74 0.79
CA ILE A 86 20.47 5.30 0.67
C ILE A 86 20.95 4.82 -0.69
N PRO A 87 21.81 3.79 -0.77
CA PRO A 87 22.17 3.21 -2.05
C PRO A 87 20.92 2.66 -2.77
N LEU A 88 20.88 2.81 -4.10
CA LEU A 88 19.68 2.59 -4.89
C LEU A 88 19.10 1.16 -4.75
N ARG A 89 19.96 0.14 -4.80
CA ARG A 89 19.53 -1.25 -4.67
C ARG A 89 18.91 -1.56 -3.29
N PRO A 90 19.56 -1.21 -2.16
CA PRO A 90 18.93 -1.26 -0.84
C PRO A 90 17.59 -0.51 -0.76
N TYR A 91 17.45 0.64 -1.41
CA TYR A 91 16.18 1.37 -1.43
C TYR A 91 15.05 0.57 -2.10
N PHE A 92 15.30 -0.04 -3.26
CA PHE A 92 14.28 -0.87 -3.92
C PHE A 92 13.89 -2.11 -3.10
N HIS A 93 14.82 -2.63 -2.29
CA HIS A 93 14.59 -3.79 -1.43
C HIS A 93 14.26 -3.44 0.03
N ARG A 94 13.96 -2.18 0.35
CA ARG A 94 13.79 -1.69 1.73
C ARG A 94 12.70 -2.40 2.52
N HIS A 95 11.67 -2.92 1.84
CA HIS A 95 10.57 -3.68 2.44
C HIS A 95 10.78 -5.20 2.39
N THR A 96 11.80 -5.70 1.68
CA THR A 96 11.95 -7.13 1.38
C THR A 96 12.21 -7.95 2.65
N ARG A 97 13.16 -7.54 3.51
CA ARG A 97 13.56 -8.31 4.70
C ARG A 97 12.46 -8.42 5.76
N SER A 98 11.71 -7.35 5.96
CA SER A 98 10.63 -7.28 6.94
C SER A 98 9.27 -7.67 6.37
N ILE A 99 9.21 -7.98 5.06
CA ILE A 99 7.95 -8.20 4.32
C ILE A 99 7.01 -7.02 4.60
N PHE A 100 7.46 -5.81 4.26
CA PHE A 100 6.94 -4.54 4.76
C PHE A 100 7.09 -4.42 6.29
N TRP A 101 6.17 -4.98 7.06
CA TRP A 101 6.24 -5.11 8.52
C TRP A 101 5.63 -6.43 9.04
N GLU A 102 5.23 -7.31 8.15
CA GLU A 102 4.54 -8.58 8.43
C GLU A 102 5.39 -9.59 9.19
N LEU A 103 6.72 -9.52 9.05
CA LEU A 103 7.60 -10.49 9.69
C LEU A 103 7.45 -10.48 11.22
N ARG A 104 7.00 -9.36 11.83
CA ARG A 104 6.71 -9.28 13.26
C ARG A 104 5.47 -10.08 13.66
N GLU A 105 4.49 -10.24 12.78
CA GLU A 105 3.27 -11.00 13.08
C GLU A 105 3.54 -12.50 12.98
N VAL A 106 4.47 -12.91 12.10
CA VAL A 106 4.91 -14.31 11.97
C VAL A 106 5.94 -14.68 13.04
N ILE A 107 6.91 -13.80 13.31
CA ILE A 107 8.00 -14.02 14.27
C ILE A 107 8.14 -12.76 15.14
N PRO A 108 7.40 -12.63 16.26
CA PRO A 108 7.41 -11.41 17.09
C PRO A 108 8.79 -10.99 17.60
N ILE A 109 9.63 -11.97 17.97
CA ILE A 109 11.00 -11.74 18.45
C ILE A 109 11.94 -11.14 17.39
N SER A 110 11.53 -11.13 16.12
CA SER A 110 12.35 -10.61 15.02
C SER A 110 12.56 -9.09 15.05
N THR A 111 11.78 -8.40 15.87
CA THR A 111 11.91 -6.97 16.15
C THR A 111 13.07 -6.62 17.09
N HIS A 112 13.64 -7.59 17.80
CA HIS A 112 14.79 -7.36 18.69
C HIS A 112 16.12 -7.28 17.92
N TRP A 113 17.05 -6.47 18.42
CA TRP A 113 18.35 -6.25 17.76
C TRP A 113 19.17 -7.55 17.67
N TRP A 114 19.14 -8.39 18.72
CA TRP A 114 19.93 -9.62 18.76
C TRP A 114 19.41 -10.66 17.76
N TYR A 115 18.10 -10.75 17.56
CA TYR A 115 17.52 -11.65 16.57
C TYR A 115 17.98 -11.24 15.17
N ARG A 116 17.90 -9.94 14.84
CA ARG A 116 18.37 -9.44 13.55
C ARG A 116 19.86 -9.67 13.33
N TYR A 117 20.66 -9.53 14.38
CA TYR A 117 22.10 -9.77 14.32
C TYR A 117 22.42 -11.24 14.06
N VAL A 118 21.78 -12.17 14.78
CA VAL A 118 22.07 -13.62 14.73
C VAL A 118 21.36 -14.33 13.57
N PHE A 119 20.09 -14.01 13.30
CA PHE A 119 19.24 -14.71 12.33
C PHE A 119 18.82 -13.86 11.14
N GLY A 120 19.05 -12.54 11.16
CA GLY A 120 18.58 -11.65 10.10
C GLY A 120 19.15 -11.99 8.72
N TRP A 121 20.36 -12.55 8.63
CA TRP A 121 20.97 -12.98 7.38
C TRP A 121 20.25 -14.16 6.71
N MET A 122 19.45 -14.94 7.45
CA MET A 122 18.63 -16.04 6.91
C MET A 122 17.34 -15.56 6.23
N GLY A 123 16.91 -14.33 6.50
CA GLY A 123 15.67 -13.75 5.98
C GLY A 123 15.85 -12.95 4.67
N PRO A 124 14.74 -12.63 3.97
CA PRO A 124 13.37 -12.97 4.35
C PRO A 124 13.00 -14.42 4.02
N PRO A 125 12.18 -15.09 4.86
CA PRO A 125 11.63 -16.39 4.51
C PRO A 125 10.75 -16.27 3.26
N LYS A 126 10.83 -17.26 2.36
CA LYS A 126 9.97 -17.29 1.17
C LYS A 126 8.52 -17.50 1.62
N ILE A 127 7.63 -16.54 1.32
CA ILE A 127 6.19 -16.62 1.64
C ILE A 127 5.58 -17.91 1.08
N ALA A 128 5.98 -18.33 -0.12
CA ALA A 128 5.54 -19.59 -0.71
C ALA A 128 5.84 -20.81 0.18
N PHE A 129 6.99 -20.82 0.87
CA PHE A 129 7.35 -21.90 1.79
C PHE A 129 6.49 -21.90 3.05
N ILE A 130 6.24 -20.71 3.64
CA ILE A 130 5.33 -20.55 4.79
C ILE A 130 3.92 -21.01 4.43
N LYS A 131 3.41 -20.60 3.25
CA LYS A 131 2.09 -21.01 2.77
C LYS A 131 2.04 -22.52 2.52
N MET A 132 3.08 -23.10 1.92
CA MET A 132 3.15 -24.54 1.63
C MET A 132 3.09 -25.39 2.90
N SER A 133 3.80 -25.00 3.97
CA SER A 133 3.79 -25.73 5.24
C SER A 133 2.55 -25.50 6.11
N SER A 134 1.68 -24.56 5.74
CA SER A 134 0.45 -24.24 6.49
C SER A 134 -0.71 -25.16 6.11
N ALA A 135 -1.37 -25.75 7.11
CA ALA A 135 -2.57 -26.56 6.94
C ALA A 135 -3.74 -25.75 6.31
N PRO A 136 -4.67 -26.38 5.56
CA PRO A 136 -5.80 -25.68 4.94
C PRO A 136 -6.62 -24.82 5.90
N ALA A 137 -6.90 -25.32 7.11
CA ALA A 137 -7.62 -24.57 8.15
C ALA A 137 -6.85 -23.32 8.63
N ILE A 138 -5.51 -23.35 8.64
CA ILE A 138 -4.68 -22.19 8.98
C ILE A 138 -4.73 -21.16 7.85
N ARG A 139 -4.78 -21.60 6.59
CA ARG A 139 -4.91 -20.71 5.43
C ARG A 139 -6.27 -20.02 5.42
N GLU A 140 -7.35 -20.75 5.68
CA GLU A 140 -8.69 -20.17 5.81
C GLU A 140 -8.76 -19.19 7.00
N ALA A 141 -8.26 -19.59 8.17
CA ALA A 141 -8.20 -18.71 9.33
C ALA A 141 -7.39 -17.43 9.06
N SER A 142 -6.35 -17.49 8.22
CA SER A 142 -5.57 -16.31 7.85
C SER A 142 -6.40 -15.27 7.08
N VAL A 143 -7.33 -15.69 6.22
CA VAL A 143 -8.22 -14.77 5.48
C VAL A 143 -9.11 -13.98 6.43
N PHE A 144 -9.56 -14.61 7.52
CA PHE A 144 -10.48 -14.00 8.48
C PHE A 144 -9.81 -13.36 9.70
N LYS A 145 -8.51 -13.60 9.90
CA LYS A 145 -7.78 -13.12 11.09
C LYS A 145 -6.59 -12.21 10.77
N HIS A 146 -6.35 -11.96 9.48
CA HIS A 146 -5.23 -11.18 9.02
C HIS A 146 -5.68 -10.23 7.92
N VAL A 147 -5.43 -8.94 8.09
CA VAL A 147 -5.74 -7.93 7.07
C VAL A 147 -4.57 -7.87 6.10
N VAL A 148 -4.86 -8.05 4.82
CA VAL A 148 -3.98 -7.74 3.69
C VAL A 148 -4.82 -7.00 2.67
N GLN A 149 -4.95 -5.69 2.82
CA GLN A 149 -5.92 -4.91 2.08
C GLN A 149 -5.39 -3.54 1.70
N ASP A 150 -5.56 -3.21 0.42
CA ASP A 150 -5.05 -1.99 -0.19
C ASP A 150 -6.13 -1.36 -1.08
N ILE A 151 -6.34 -0.06 -0.93
CA ILE A 151 -7.21 0.72 -1.83
C ILE A 151 -6.49 1.90 -2.42
N VAL A 152 -6.85 2.24 -3.65
CA VAL A 152 -6.42 3.43 -4.35
C VAL A 152 -7.59 4.38 -4.48
N VAL A 153 -7.53 5.55 -3.84
CA VAL A 153 -8.58 6.58 -3.89
C VAL A 153 -7.98 7.98 -4.10
N PRO A 154 -8.77 8.98 -4.54
CA PRO A 154 -8.29 10.35 -4.73
C PRO A 154 -7.72 10.96 -3.44
N LEU A 155 -6.61 11.70 -3.54
CA LEU A 155 -5.89 12.32 -2.41
C LEU A 155 -6.77 13.21 -1.52
N ARG A 156 -7.81 13.82 -2.07
CA ARG A 156 -8.78 14.61 -1.28
C ARG A 156 -9.52 13.80 -0.21
N HIS A 157 -9.59 12.48 -0.34
CA HIS A 157 -10.24 11.56 0.60
C HIS A 157 -9.25 10.92 1.59
N LEU A 158 -8.03 11.46 1.71
CA LEU A 158 -6.98 10.93 2.58
C LEU A 158 -7.45 10.76 4.03
N LYS A 159 -8.09 11.78 4.60
CA LYS A 159 -8.53 11.77 6.00
C LYS A 159 -9.61 10.71 6.22
N ASP A 160 -10.60 10.68 5.34
CA ASP A 160 -11.70 9.73 5.39
C ASP A 160 -11.19 8.29 5.26
N ALA A 161 -10.21 8.05 4.37
CA ALA A 161 -9.59 6.74 4.22
C ALA A 161 -8.80 6.31 5.47
N ILE A 162 -8.01 7.21 6.08
CA ILE A 162 -7.30 6.91 7.33
C ILE A 162 -8.29 6.60 8.46
N ASN A 163 -9.36 7.38 8.58
CA ASN A 163 -10.40 7.16 9.59
C ASN A 163 -11.10 5.82 9.38
N LEU A 164 -11.43 5.48 8.13
CA LEU A 164 -12.00 4.18 7.79
C LEU A 164 -11.07 3.03 8.15
N PHE A 165 -9.79 3.11 7.79
CA PHE A 165 -8.80 2.06 8.11
C PHE A 165 -8.58 1.92 9.61
N HIS A 166 -8.57 3.04 10.33
CA HIS A 166 -8.50 3.05 11.78
C HIS A 166 -9.72 2.33 12.40
N ASP A 167 -10.93 2.71 12.00
CA ASP A 167 -12.17 2.16 12.57
C ASP A 167 -12.37 0.68 12.20
N ALA A 168 -12.04 0.31 10.96
CA ALA A 168 -12.27 -1.03 10.41
C ALA A 168 -11.21 -2.04 10.85
N PHE A 169 -9.93 -1.63 10.87
CA PHE A 169 -8.80 -2.53 11.04
C PHE A 169 -7.94 -2.20 12.27
N GLU A 170 -7.70 -0.92 12.53
CA GLU A 170 -6.78 -0.42 13.57
C GLU A 170 -5.36 -1.03 13.47
N VAL A 171 -4.99 -1.47 12.27
CA VAL A 171 -3.68 -2.07 11.97
C VAL A 171 -2.70 -0.97 11.58
N TYR A 172 -1.55 -0.94 12.26
CA TYR A 172 -0.46 0.00 11.97
C TYR A 172 0.91 -0.70 11.91
N PRO A 173 1.84 -0.18 11.08
CA PRO A 173 1.68 1.03 10.26
C PRO A 173 0.87 0.81 8.97
N LEU A 174 0.40 1.90 8.35
CA LEU A 174 -0.21 1.91 7.03
C LEU A 174 0.81 2.30 5.96
N LEU A 175 0.73 1.61 4.82
CA LEU A 175 1.47 1.89 3.60
C LEU A 175 0.81 3.06 2.87
N PHE A 176 1.59 4.03 2.39
CA PHE A 176 1.04 5.13 1.61
C PHE A 176 1.92 5.45 0.39
N TYR A 177 1.34 5.32 -0.81
CA TYR A 177 1.98 5.71 -2.06
C TYR A 177 1.12 6.68 -2.88
N PRO A 178 1.55 7.93 -3.12
CA PRO A 178 0.86 8.81 -4.05
C PRO A 178 1.01 8.31 -5.50
N VAL A 179 -0.08 8.31 -6.26
CA VAL A 179 -0.13 7.87 -7.67
C VAL A 179 -0.84 8.92 -8.52
N ARG A 180 -0.17 9.39 -9.58
CA ARG A 180 -0.81 10.26 -10.60
C ARG A 180 -1.59 9.40 -11.57
N ILE A 181 -2.91 9.62 -11.66
CA ILE A 181 -3.73 9.10 -12.75
C ILE A 181 -3.89 10.19 -13.79
N TYR A 182 -3.29 9.98 -14.97
CA TYR A 182 -3.40 10.92 -16.08
C TYR A 182 -4.69 10.67 -16.85
N LYS A 183 -5.33 11.78 -17.26
CA LYS A 183 -6.33 11.73 -18.32
C LYS A 183 -5.65 11.38 -19.63
N GLN A 184 -6.16 10.34 -20.28
CA GLN A 184 -5.71 9.94 -21.61
C GLN A 184 -6.62 10.56 -22.69
N PRO A 185 -6.16 10.61 -23.95
CA PRO A 185 -7.03 10.96 -25.07
C PRO A 185 -8.26 10.05 -25.12
N ALA A 186 -9.35 10.56 -25.73
CA ALA A 186 -10.60 9.82 -25.83
C ALA A 186 -10.38 8.43 -26.44
N GLY A 187 -10.93 7.40 -25.79
CA GLY A 187 -10.79 6.00 -26.21
C GLY A 187 -9.47 5.32 -25.83
N LEU A 188 -8.52 6.03 -25.22
CA LEU A 188 -7.22 5.47 -24.77
C LEU A 188 -7.11 5.38 -23.23
N GLN A 189 -8.15 5.79 -22.51
CA GLN A 189 -8.28 5.57 -21.08
C GLN A 189 -8.52 4.06 -20.88
N GLY A 190 -7.50 3.33 -20.41
CA GLY A 190 -7.51 1.88 -20.25
C GLY A 190 -8.52 1.37 -19.22
N ALA A 191 -8.16 0.37 -18.41
CA ALA A 191 -9.07 -0.15 -17.38
C ALA A 191 -9.37 0.86 -16.27
N LEU A 192 -8.47 1.80 -16.00
CA LEU A 192 -8.68 2.83 -14.98
C LEU A 192 -9.65 3.90 -15.49
N ARG A 193 -10.68 4.20 -14.72
CA ARG A 193 -11.67 5.23 -15.04
C ARG A 193 -10.99 6.60 -15.23
N GLU A 194 -11.59 7.43 -16.10
CA GLU A 194 -11.12 8.80 -16.27
C GLU A 194 -11.24 9.57 -14.95
N PRO A 195 -10.16 10.26 -14.51
CA PRO A 195 -10.20 11.11 -13.33
C PRO A 195 -11.14 12.30 -13.52
N CYS A 196 -11.78 12.76 -12.43
CA CYS A 196 -12.80 13.80 -12.46
C CYS A 196 -12.28 15.18 -12.03
N HIS A 197 -11.33 15.20 -11.10
CA HIS A 197 -10.80 16.45 -10.53
C HIS A 197 -9.43 16.73 -11.13
N LEU A 198 -9.45 17.10 -12.40
CA LEU A 198 -8.25 17.29 -13.19
C LEU A 198 -7.48 18.54 -12.77
N ARG A 199 -6.16 18.37 -12.71
CA ARG A 199 -5.15 19.41 -12.60
C ARG A 199 -4.25 19.35 -13.82
N THR A 200 -3.78 20.50 -14.28
CA THR A 200 -2.82 20.58 -15.38
C THR A 200 -1.41 20.60 -14.83
N HIS A 201 -0.57 19.68 -15.28
CA HIS A 201 0.85 19.66 -14.91
C HIS A 201 1.56 20.88 -15.53
N PRO A 202 2.18 21.75 -14.73
CA PRO A 202 2.71 23.02 -15.24
C PRO A 202 3.83 22.82 -16.28
N ALA A 203 4.69 21.82 -16.10
CA ALA A 203 5.79 21.57 -17.03
C ALA A 203 5.40 20.80 -18.31
N THR A 204 4.33 19.99 -18.29
CA THR A 204 4.01 19.07 -19.41
C THR A 204 2.66 19.34 -20.06
N GLY A 205 1.83 20.19 -19.47
CA GLY A 205 0.45 20.44 -19.91
C GLY A 205 -0.51 19.25 -19.73
N ARG A 206 -0.02 18.09 -19.26
CA ARG A 206 -0.87 16.89 -19.10
C ARG A 206 -1.85 17.07 -17.96
N GLN A 207 -3.09 16.66 -18.18
CA GLN A 207 -4.12 16.65 -17.15
C GLN A 207 -4.04 15.37 -16.32
N TYR A 208 -4.13 15.50 -15.00
CA TYR A 208 -4.08 14.37 -14.07
C TYR A 208 -4.85 14.67 -12.79
N GLU A 209 -5.12 13.64 -12.01
CA GLU A 209 -5.61 13.75 -10.64
C GLU A 209 -4.71 12.92 -9.73
N MET A 210 -4.47 13.41 -8.51
CA MET A 210 -3.71 12.67 -7.51
C MET A 210 -4.60 11.65 -6.79
N TYR A 211 -4.17 10.39 -6.83
CA TYR A 211 -4.67 9.29 -6.03
C TYR A 211 -3.57 8.87 -5.04
N PHE A 212 -3.92 8.00 -4.11
CA PHE A 212 -2.95 7.31 -3.27
C PHE A 212 -3.40 5.89 -3.02
N ASP A 213 -2.42 5.00 -2.95
CA ASP A 213 -2.56 3.65 -2.40
C ASP A 213 -2.41 3.72 -0.89
N LEU A 214 -3.38 3.13 -0.16
CA LEU A 214 -3.38 2.97 1.28
C LEU A 214 -3.53 1.50 1.62
N GLY A 215 -2.47 0.93 2.22
CA GLY A 215 -2.40 -0.49 2.55
C GLY A 215 -2.32 -0.76 4.04
N ALA A 216 -3.05 -1.79 4.49
CA ALA A 216 -2.98 -2.34 5.84
C ALA A 216 -2.55 -3.81 5.80
N TYR A 217 -1.52 -4.12 6.60
CA TYR A 217 -0.98 -5.47 6.74
C TYR A 217 -0.78 -5.80 8.21
N GLY A 218 -1.53 -6.77 8.72
CA GLY A 218 -1.35 -7.28 10.07
C GLY A 218 -2.62 -7.87 10.68
N VAL A 219 -2.50 -8.29 11.94
CA VAL A 219 -3.62 -8.80 12.73
C VAL A 219 -4.30 -7.65 13.50
N PRO A 220 -5.61 -7.39 13.28
CA PRO A 220 -6.38 -6.42 14.05
C PRO A 220 -6.22 -6.58 15.56
N PRO A 221 -6.01 -5.48 16.33
CA PRO A 221 -5.88 -5.53 17.79
C PRO A 221 -7.06 -6.22 18.50
N LYS A 222 -8.29 -6.01 18.01
CA LYS A 222 -9.50 -6.69 18.52
C LYS A 222 -9.35 -8.20 18.58
N LEU A 223 -8.78 -8.82 17.54
CA LEU A 223 -8.52 -10.26 17.52
C LEU A 223 -7.45 -10.68 18.53
N LYS A 224 -6.41 -9.84 18.73
CA LYS A 224 -5.38 -10.07 19.76
C LYS A 224 -5.98 -10.02 21.17
N HIS A 225 -6.98 -9.17 21.38
CA HIS A 225 -7.73 -9.03 22.64
C HIS A 225 -8.89 -10.03 22.78
N LYS A 226 -9.10 -10.92 21.79
CA LYS A 226 -10.22 -11.89 21.75
C LYS A 226 -11.60 -11.24 21.68
N GLU A 227 -11.68 -10.03 21.12
CA GLU A 227 -12.92 -9.34 20.84
C GLU A 227 -13.49 -9.75 19.46
N PRO A 228 -14.82 -9.66 19.26
CA PRO A 228 -15.42 -9.93 17.96
C PRO A 228 -14.92 -8.96 16.88
N TRP A 229 -14.48 -9.51 15.75
CA TRP A 229 -14.14 -8.75 14.55
C TRP A 229 -14.56 -9.55 13.32
N ASP A 230 -15.36 -8.92 12.45
CA ASP A 230 -15.91 -9.54 11.25
C ASP A 230 -15.12 -9.06 10.02
N ALA A 231 -14.21 -9.91 9.55
CA ALA A 231 -13.34 -9.59 8.43
C ALA A 231 -14.13 -9.24 7.16
N ILE A 232 -15.17 -10.01 6.83
CA ILE A 232 -15.93 -9.81 5.60
C ILE A 232 -16.64 -8.47 5.66
N LYS A 233 -17.30 -8.17 6.78
CA LYS A 233 -18.02 -6.91 6.96
C LYS A 233 -17.08 -5.71 6.84
N GLU A 234 -15.94 -5.73 7.53
CA GLU A 234 -15.01 -4.60 7.54
C GLU A 234 -14.28 -4.43 6.20
N VAL A 235 -13.91 -5.52 5.52
CA VAL A 235 -13.34 -5.44 4.16
C VAL A 235 -14.39 -4.93 3.16
N ARG A 236 -15.64 -5.41 3.21
CA ARG A 236 -16.71 -4.90 2.34
C ARG A 236 -17.00 -3.42 2.57
N ARG A 237 -16.89 -2.94 3.81
CA ARG A 237 -16.99 -1.50 4.14
C ARG A 237 -15.89 -0.70 3.43
N MET A 238 -14.65 -1.21 3.42
CA MET A 238 -13.53 -0.63 2.70
C MET A 238 -13.70 -0.67 1.17
N GLU A 239 -14.12 -1.81 0.62
CA GLU A 239 -14.40 -1.97 -0.82
C GLU A 239 -15.50 -1.01 -1.29
N LYS A 240 -16.58 -0.87 -0.52
CA LYS A 240 -17.65 0.08 -0.78
C LYS A 240 -17.12 1.53 -0.79
N PHE A 241 -16.32 1.90 0.19
CA PHE A 241 -15.71 3.23 0.24
C PHE A 241 -14.86 3.52 -0.99
N ALA A 242 -14.04 2.56 -1.45
CA ALA A 242 -13.24 2.73 -2.66
C ALA A 242 -14.14 3.02 -3.88
N ARG A 243 -15.22 2.26 -4.06
CA ARG A 243 -16.18 2.45 -5.17
C ARG A 243 -16.91 3.79 -5.11
N GLU A 244 -17.40 4.19 -3.94
CA GLU A 244 -18.08 5.48 -3.72
C GLU A 244 -17.20 6.67 -4.12
N HIS A 245 -15.89 6.55 -3.92
CA HIS A 245 -14.92 7.61 -4.23
C HIS A 245 -14.23 7.43 -5.59
N ARG A 246 -14.78 6.58 -6.46
CA ARG A 246 -14.23 6.25 -7.80
C ARG A 246 -12.78 5.75 -7.77
N GLY A 247 -12.41 5.11 -6.67
CA GLY A 247 -11.17 4.38 -6.50
C GLY A 247 -11.32 2.90 -6.86
N TYR A 248 -10.33 2.11 -6.47
CA TYR A 248 -10.29 0.67 -6.69
C TYR A 248 -9.44 -0.04 -5.64
N GLN A 249 -9.70 -1.32 -5.40
CA GLN A 249 -8.87 -2.19 -4.57
C GLN A 249 -7.73 -2.78 -5.42
N LEU A 250 -6.55 -2.99 -4.82
CA LEU A 250 -5.49 -3.76 -5.49
C LEU A 250 -5.84 -5.26 -5.52
N LEU A 251 -5.85 -5.83 -6.72
CA LEU A 251 -6.45 -7.13 -7.02
C LEU A 251 -5.64 -8.36 -6.57
N TYR A 252 -4.59 -8.17 -5.76
CA TYR A 252 -3.85 -9.27 -5.14
C TYR A 252 -4.42 -9.66 -3.77
N ALA A 253 -5.21 -8.76 -3.16
CA ALA A 253 -5.89 -8.96 -1.89
C ALA A 253 -7.19 -9.78 -2.06
N ASP A 254 -7.73 -10.29 -0.96
CA ASP A 254 -9.04 -10.93 -0.96
C ASP A 254 -10.14 -9.93 -1.32
N CYS A 255 -10.97 -10.30 -2.30
CA CYS A 255 -12.11 -9.52 -2.77
C CYS A 255 -13.41 -10.21 -2.35
N PHE A 256 -14.22 -9.50 -1.57
CA PHE A 256 -15.54 -9.91 -1.12
C PHE A 256 -16.68 -9.18 -1.85
N MET A 257 -16.37 -8.34 -2.83
CA MET A 257 -17.34 -7.72 -3.74
C MET A 257 -18.10 -8.75 -4.59
N THR A 258 -19.35 -8.44 -4.96
CA THR A 258 -20.01 -9.13 -6.08
C THR A 258 -19.32 -8.79 -7.41
N ARG A 259 -19.66 -9.50 -8.48
CA ARG A 259 -19.17 -9.15 -9.82
C ARG A 259 -19.60 -7.75 -10.23
N ALA A 260 -20.86 -7.38 -9.97
CA ALA A 260 -21.39 -6.07 -10.32
C ALA A 260 -20.64 -4.97 -9.57
N GLU A 261 -20.43 -5.15 -8.27
CA GLU A 261 -19.65 -4.22 -7.44
C GLU A 261 -18.21 -4.10 -7.95
N PHE A 262 -17.56 -5.21 -8.29
CA PHE A 262 -16.21 -5.21 -8.86
C PHE A 262 -16.13 -4.43 -10.18
N GLU A 263 -17.11 -4.61 -11.07
CA GLU A 263 -17.13 -3.96 -12.38
C GLU A 263 -17.34 -2.43 -12.30
N GLU A 264 -17.80 -1.90 -11.17
CA GLU A 264 -17.90 -0.44 -10.94
C GLU A 264 -16.53 0.24 -10.80
N MET A 265 -15.49 -0.51 -10.39
CA MET A 265 -14.15 0.02 -10.16
C MET A 265 -13.42 0.39 -11.45
N PHE A 266 -13.70 -0.31 -12.56
CA PHE A 266 -12.91 -0.24 -13.79
C PHE A 266 -13.78 -0.02 -15.04
N ASP A 267 -13.20 0.58 -16.08
CA ASP A 267 -13.80 0.56 -17.41
C ASP A 267 -13.44 -0.74 -18.14
N HIS A 268 -14.41 -1.63 -18.26
CA HIS A 268 -14.24 -2.94 -18.89
C HIS A 268 -14.38 -2.93 -20.43
N LYS A 269 -14.68 -1.80 -21.08
CA LYS A 269 -14.96 -1.75 -22.52
C LYS A 269 -13.81 -2.27 -23.37
N LEU A 270 -12.63 -1.64 -23.26
CA LEU A 270 -11.44 -2.02 -24.03
C LEU A 270 -10.96 -3.44 -23.69
N TYR A 271 -11.10 -3.85 -22.43
CA TYR A 271 -10.78 -5.20 -21.98
C TYR A 271 -11.68 -6.24 -22.67
N ARG A 272 -12.99 -6.02 -22.69
CA ARG A 272 -13.97 -6.91 -23.34
C ARG A 272 -13.83 -6.92 -24.86
N GLU A 273 -13.54 -5.77 -25.47
CA GLU A 273 -13.22 -5.68 -26.91
C GLU A 273 -11.99 -6.50 -27.27
N SER A 274 -10.91 -6.39 -26.47
CA SER A 274 -9.70 -7.19 -26.65
C SER A 274 -10.00 -8.67 -26.51
N ARG A 275 -10.83 -9.07 -25.53
CA ARG A 275 -11.22 -10.47 -25.36
C ARG A 275 -11.97 -11.03 -26.56
N ARG A 276 -12.88 -10.27 -27.15
CA ARG A 276 -13.57 -10.66 -28.39
C ARG A 276 -12.60 -10.79 -29.56
N LYS A 277 -11.78 -9.75 -29.77
CA LYS A 277 -10.82 -9.68 -30.90
C LYS A 277 -9.84 -10.85 -30.93
N TYR A 278 -9.38 -11.29 -29.75
CA TYR A 278 -8.39 -12.36 -29.62
C TYR A 278 -9.00 -13.71 -29.22
N ASN A 279 -10.30 -13.91 -29.39
CA ASN A 279 -11.00 -15.16 -29.05
C ASN A 279 -10.73 -15.67 -27.62
N ALA A 280 -10.59 -14.75 -26.67
CA ALA A 280 -10.29 -15.05 -25.27
C ALA A 280 -11.52 -15.42 -24.42
N ILE A 281 -12.73 -15.18 -24.97
CA ILE A 281 -14.00 -15.54 -24.31
C ILE A 281 -14.11 -17.06 -24.27
N GLY A 282 -14.32 -17.63 -23.08
CA GLY A 282 -14.33 -19.08 -22.85
C GLY A 282 -12.94 -19.73 -22.80
N ALA A 283 -11.94 -19.17 -23.49
CA ALA A 283 -10.55 -19.66 -23.43
C ALA A 283 -9.85 -19.31 -22.12
N PHE A 284 -10.13 -18.13 -21.55
CA PHE A 284 -9.54 -17.67 -20.29
C PHE A 284 -10.61 -17.13 -19.33
N PRO A 285 -10.47 -17.36 -18.01
CA PRO A 285 -11.38 -16.82 -17.01
C PRO A 285 -11.35 -15.28 -17.00
N GLU A 286 -12.47 -14.67 -16.60
CA GLU A 286 -12.55 -13.23 -16.36
C GLU A 286 -11.65 -12.81 -15.17
N ILE A 287 -11.31 -11.52 -15.08
CA ILE A 287 -10.51 -11.00 -13.95
C ILE A 287 -11.22 -11.32 -12.62
N TYR A 288 -12.53 -11.06 -12.53
CA TYR A 288 -13.30 -11.32 -11.32
C TYR A 288 -13.24 -12.78 -10.87
N ASP A 289 -13.29 -13.73 -11.80
CA ASP A 289 -13.25 -15.16 -11.48
C ASP A 289 -11.91 -15.60 -10.90
N LYS A 290 -10.83 -14.83 -11.14
CA LYS A 290 -9.52 -15.08 -10.55
C LYS A 290 -9.36 -14.48 -9.15
N ILE A 291 -10.03 -13.37 -8.87
CA ILE A 291 -9.75 -12.52 -7.71
C ILE A 291 -10.81 -12.62 -6.61
N LYS A 292 -12.03 -13.07 -6.93
CA LYS A 292 -13.07 -13.30 -5.91
C LYS A 292 -12.55 -14.27 -4.85
N SER A 293 -12.77 -13.96 -3.58
CA SER A 293 -12.32 -14.82 -2.49
C SER A 293 -13.07 -16.15 -2.54
N LYS A 294 -12.33 -17.26 -2.39
CA LYS A 294 -12.91 -18.61 -2.32
C LYS A 294 -13.71 -18.84 -1.05
N TYR A 295 -13.53 -17.97 -0.05
CA TYR A 295 -14.16 -18.04 1.26
C TYR A 295 -15.31 -17.03 1.39
N CYS A 296 -15.69 -16.35 0.31
CA CYS A 296 -16.86 -15.49 0.31
C CYS A 296 -18.13 -16.35 0.39
N PRO A 297 -19.04 -16.12 1.35
CA PRO A 297 -20.32 -16.81 1.41
C PRO A 297 -21.11 -16.66 0.11
N PRO A 298 -21.76 -17.72 -0.41
CA PRO A 298 -22.54 -17.64 -1.64
C PRO A 298 -23.60 -16.52 -1.63
N SER A 299 -24.19 -16.26 -0.46
CA SER A 299 -25.18 -15.19 -0.24
C SER A 299 -24.66 -13.77 -0.47
N ILE A 300 -23.34 -13.58 -0.58
CA ILE A 300 -22.71 -12.27 -0.82
C ILE A 300 -22.27 -12.14 -2.29
N THR A 301 -22.03 -13.25 -3.00
CA THR A 301 -21.45 -13.24 -4.34
C THR A 301 -22.45 -13.29 -5.49
N GLU A 302 -23.71 -13.60 -5.19
CA GLU A 302 -24.84 -13.63 -6.14
C GLU A 302 -25.52 -12.26 -6.28
#